data_AF-B1ZQ10-F1
#
_entry.id   AF-B1ZQ10-F1
#
_cell.length_a   1.000
_cell.length_b   1.000
_cell.length_c   1.000
_cell.angle_alpha   90.00
_cell.angle_beta   90.00
_cell.angle_gamma   90.00
#
_symmetry.space_group_name_H-M   'P 1'
#
loop_
_entity.id
_entity.type
_entity.pdbx_description
1 polymer ?
#
loop_
_entity_poly.entity_id
_entity_poly.type
_entity_poly.pdbx_seq_one_letter_code
_entity_poly.pdbx_strand_id
1 'polypeptide(L)'
;MSDLSTAVTLHSSRRTTLADGLLIDATQGDLASISREHFPDHHLAMTSAVFVLIEQSVESGEVSEFAGIWHDILWMSRICPVRTLPGGHTFEVGIRDSAHLRWHELRILFHGGDYGEPCATIMLSEED
;
A
#
# COMPACT_ATOMS: atom_id res chain seq x y z
N MET A 1 -23.11 -34.71 -12.23
CA MET A 1 -21.73 -34.20 -12.47
C MET A 1 -21.68 -32.81 -11.88
N SER A 2 -21.37 -32.74 -10.59
CA SER A 2 -21.27 -31.48 -9.86
C SER A 2 -19.80 -31.12 -9.78
N ASP A 3 -19.40 -30.10 -10.53
CA ASP A 3 -18.05 -29.57 -10.51
C ASP A 3 -17.92 -28.67 -9.27
N LEU A 4 -17.30 -29.21 -8.23
CA LEU A 4 -16.93 -28.45 -7.04
C LEU A 4 -15.66 -27.65 -7.38
N SER A 5 -15.85 -26.48 -7.98
CA SER A 5 -14.85 -25.42 -7.92
C SER A 5 -14.74 -24.97 -6.47
N THR A 6 -13.87 -25.63 -5.71
CA THR A 6 -13.45 -25.18 -4.39
C THR A 6 -12.74 -23.85 -4.57
N ALA A 7 -13.47 -22.76 -4.34
CA ALA A 7 -12.84 -21.49 -4.03
C ALA A 7 -12.02 -21.68 -2.75
N VAL A 8 -10.72 -21.94 -2.93
CA VAL A 8 -9.77 -21.95 -1.82
C VAL A 8 -9.60 -20.50 -1.39
N THR A 9 -10.46 -20.04 -0.49
CA THR A 9 -10.24 -18.78 0.21
C THR A 9 -9.07 -19.01 1.17
N LEU A 10 -7.85 -18.69 0.74
CA LEU A 10 -6.71 -18.56 1.63
C LEU A 10 -7.00 -17.39 2.57
N HIS A 11 -7.60 -17.67 3.72
CA HIS A 11 -7.66 -16.73 4.86
C HIS A 11 -6.25 -16.62 5.45
N SER A 12 -5.34 -15.90 4.80
CA SER A 12 -4.04 -15.58 5.38
C SER A 12 -4.20 -14.43 6.38
N SER A 13 -3.63 -14.61 7.58
CA SER A 13 -3.54 -13.54 8.58
C SER A 13 -2.58 -12.44 8.09
N ARG A 14 -2.75 -11.19 8.54
CA ARG A 14 -1.86 -10.09 8.16
C ARG A 14 -0.41 -10.43 8.47
N ARG A 15 -0.16 -11.04 9.63
CA ARG A 15 1.17 -11.52 10.05
C ARG A 15 1.73 -12.58 9.10
N THR A 16 0.91 -13.49 8.58
CA THR A 16 1.36 -14.48 7.58
C THR A 16 1.74 -13.78 6.28
N THR A 17 0.90 -12.86 5.79
CA THR A 17 1.15 -12.12 4.55
C THR A 17 2.39 -11.22 4.65
N LEU A 18 2.65 -10.63 5.83
CA LEU A 18 3.90 -9.92 6.14
C LEU A 18 5.10 -10.87 6.14
N ALA A 19 4.97 -12.06 6.76
CA ALA A 19 6.03 -13.05 6.82
C ALA A 19 6.38 -13.63 5.45
N ASP A 20 5.38 -13.77 4.57
CA ASP A 20 5.53 -14.24 3.19
C ASP A 20 6.06 -13.14 2.24
N GLY A 21 6.27 -11.91 2.73
CA GLY A 21 6.79 -10.79 1.96
C GLY A 21 5.80 -10.18 0.96
N LEU A 22 4.52 -10.56 1.03
CA LEU A 22 3.44 -10.04 0.19
C LEU A 22 2.97 -8.66 0.68
N LEU A 23 3.12 -8.40 1.98
CA LEU A 23 2.97 -7.08 2.58
C LEU A 23 4.31 -6.64 3.18
N ILE A 24 4.59 -5.35 3.07
CA ILE A 24 5.74 -4.68 3.68
C ILE A 24 5.23 -3.75 4.78
N ASP A 25 5.70 -3.95 6.01
CA ASP A 25 5.33 -3.11 7.15
C ASP A 25 5.99 -1.73 7.03
N ALA A 26 5.17 -0.69 6.89
CA ALA A 26 5.62 0.69 6.78
C ALA A 26 5.63 1.43 8.13
N THR A 27 5.27 0.77 9.23
CA THR A 27 5.32 1.35 10.59
C THR A 27 6.61 1.09 11.34
N GLN A 28 7.54 0.39 10.69
CA GLN A 28 8.88 0.08 11.21
C GLN A 28 9.96 0.68 10.29
N GLY A 29 11.20 0.72 10.79
CA GLY A 29 12.35 1.21 10.02
C GLY A 29 12.21 2.67 9.56
N ASP A 30 12.73 2.95 8.38
CA ASP A 30 12.89 4.32 7.85
C ASP A 30 11.56 4.99 7.49
N LEU A 31 10.49 4.21 7.26
CA LEU A 31 9.17 4.75 6.93
C LEU A 31 8.31 5.06 8.17
N ALA A 32 8.70 4.55 9.34
CA ALA A 32 7.88 4.59 10.54
C ALA A 32 7.47 6.02 10.95
N SER A 33 8.37 6.98 10.82
CA SER A 33 8.09 8.37 11.17
C SER A 33 7.03 8.99 10.26
N ILE A 34 7.17 8.80 8.95
CA ILE A 34 6.26 9.36 7.95
C ILE A 34 4.88 8.68 8.02
N SER A 35 4.87 7.36 8.20
CA SER A 35 3.64 6.61 8.43
C SER A 35 2.86 7.14 9.63
N ARG A 36 3.54 7.39 10.75
CA ARG A 36 2.93 7.94 11.97
C ARG A 36 2.47 9.39 11.82
N GLU A 37 3.13 10.19 10.99
CA GLU A 37 2.71 11.57 10.72
C GLU A 37 1.35 11.63 10.03
N HIS A 38 1.13 10.76 9.03
CA HIS A 38 -0.11 10.77 8.25
C HIS A 38 -1.24 9.97 8.91
N PHE A 39 -0.91 8.83 9.52
CA PHE A 39 -1.86 7.92 10.14
C PHE A 39 -1.36 7.47 11.53
N PRO A 40 -1.43 8.34 12.55
CA PRO A 40 -0.82 8.10 13.86
C PRO A 40 -1.37 6.87 14.59
N ASP A 41 -2.63 6.55 14.33
CA ASP A 41 -3.34 5.46 15.00
C ASP A 41 -3.45 4.19 14.15
N HIS A 42 -2.73 4.04 13.03
CA HIS A 42 -2.85 2.86 12.16
C HIS A 42 -1.51 2.16 11.93
N HIS A 43 -1.57 0.83 11.93
CA HIS A 43 -0.50 0.00 11.39
C HIS A 43 -0.57 -0.02 9.86
N LEU A 44 0.24 0.82 9.23
CA LEU A 44 0.39 0.90 7.79
C LEU A 44 1.26 -0.22 7.21
N ALA A 45 0.79 -0.80 6.12
CA ALA A 45 1.60 -1.59 5.21
C ALA A 45 1.37 -1.17 3.76
N MET A 46 2.22 -1.65 2.87
CA MET A 46 2.00 -1.63 1.43
C MET A 46 2.16 -3.04 0.86
N THR A 47 1.53 -3.34 -0.28
CA THR A 47 1.82 -4.57 -1.01
C THR A 47 3.23 -4.56 -1.57
N SER A 48 3.79 -5.74 -1.82
CA SER A 48 5.08 -5.88 -2.49
C SER A 48 5.09 -5.20 -3.86
N ALA A 49 3.96 -5.14 -4.57
CA ALA A 49 3.86 -4.46 -5.85
C ALA A 49 4.08 -2.94 -5.72
N VAL A 50 3.48 -2.30 -4.71
CA VAL A 50 3.72 -0.89 -4.40
C VAL A 50 5.16 -0.66 -3.94
N PHE A 51 5.70 -1.56 -3.13
CA PHE A 51 7.10 -1.48 -2.72
C PHE A 51 8.06 -1.48 -3.92
N VAL A 52 7.89 -2.44 -4.85
CA VAL A 52 8.68 -2.54 -6.07
C VAL A 52 8.52 -1.30 -6.95
N LEU A 53 7.31 -0.73 -7.03
CA LEU A 53 7.06 0.51 -7.78
C LEU A 53 7.89 1.67 -7.22
N ILE A 54 7.98 1.79 -5.89
CA ILE A 54 8.80 2.81 -5.23
C ILE A 54 10.30 2.52 -5.44
N GLU A 55 10.75 1.27 -5.27
CA GLU A 55 12.15 0.89 -5.50
C GLU A 55 12.61 1.24 -6.92
N GLN A 56 11.81 0.89 -7.93
CA GLN A 56 12.12 1.22 -9.33
C GLN A 56 12.23 2.73 -9.57
N SER A 57 11.39 3.52 -8.88
CA SER A 57 11.47 4.98 -8.94
C SER A 57 12.78 5.49 -8.32
N VAL A 58 13.17 4.98 -7.15
CA VAL A 58 14.42 5.36 -6.46
C VAL A 58 15.65 4.96 -7.27
N GLU A 59 15.68 3.72 -7.78
CA GLU A 59 16.78 3.18 -8.60
C GLU A 59 16.97 3.94 -9.91
N SER A 60 15.93 4.61 -10.40
CA SER A 60 15.99 5.40 -11.63
C SER A 60 16.87 6.65 -11.52
N GLY A 61 17.31 7.01 -10.31
CA GLY A 61 18.31 8.05 -10.06
C GLY A 61 17.78 9.49 -10.04
N GLU A 62 16.47 9.66 -10.19
CA GLU A 62 15.78 10.91 -9.89
C GLU A 62 15.76 11.10 -8.36
N VAL A 63 15.90 12.35 -7.89
CA VAL A 63 16.20 12.76 -6.49
C VAL A 63 15.17 12.31 -5.42
N SER A 64 14.22 11.47 -5.78
CA SER A 64 13.18 10.95 -4.91
C SER A 64 13.71 9.83 -4.02
N GLU A 65 13.83 10.11 -2.73
CA GLU A 65 14.08 9.08 -1.71
C GLU A 65 12.81 8.26 -1.45
N PHE A 66 12.97 6.99 -1.06
CA PHE A 66 11.87 6.08 -0.76
C PHE A 66 10.85 6.71 0.20
N ALA A 67 11.34 7.36 1.27
CA ALA A 67 10.55 8.08 2.25
C ALA A 67 9.73 9.23 1.65
N GLY A 68 10.28 9.97 0.68
CA GLY A 68 9.58 11.06 0.00
C GLY A 68 8.42 10.55 -0.87
N ILE A 69 8.64 9.49 -1.65
CA ILE A 69 7.58 8.87 -2.46
C ILE A 69 6.48 8.31 -1.55
N TRP A 70 6.87 7.66 -0.44
CA TRP A 70 5.92 7.18 0.54
C TRP A 70 5.10 8.31 1.19
N HIS A 71 5.73 9.45 1.50
CA HIS A 71 5.04 10.64 1.98
C HIS A 71 3.99 11.10 0.96
N ASP A 72 4.35 11.21 -0.32
CA ASP A 72 3.44 11.66 -1.38
C ASP A 72 2.26 10.70 -1.55
N ILE A 73 2.50 9.40 -1.51
CA ILE A 73 1.45 8.36 -1.54
C ILE A 73 0.46 8.57 -0.38
N LEU A 74 0.95 8.69 0.85
CA LEU A 74 0.09 8.86 2.02
C LEU A 74 -0.65 10.19 1.99
N TRP A 75 0.02 11.28 1.60
CA TRP A 75 -0.59 12.59 1.45
C TRP A 75 -1.72 12.56 0.41
N MET A 76 -1.44 12.07 -0.80
CA MET A 76 -2.43 11.98 -1.89
C MET A 76 -3.62 11.11 -1.50
N SER A 77 -3.39 10.00 -0.78
CA SER A 77 -4.47 9.17 -0.25
C SER A 77 -5.42 9.97 0.66
N ARG A 78 -4.94 10.96 1.40
CA ARG A 78 -5.76 11.74 2.33
C ARG A 78 -6.47 12.90 1.66
N ILE A 79 -5.79 13.59 0.74
CA ILE A 79 -6.27 14.86 0.19
C ILE A 79 -7.03 14.72 -1.13
N CYS A 80 -6.79 13.65 -1.89
CA CYS A 80 -7.31 13.47 -3.24
C CYS A 80 -7.98 12.09 -3.46
N PRO A 81 -8.99 11.71 -2.65
CA PRO A 81 -9.75 10.50 -2.93
C PRO A 81 -10.52 10.64 -4.25
N VAL A 82 -10.46 9.61 -5.09
CA VAL A 82 -11.14 9.56 -6.40
C VAL A 82 -12.45 8.80 -6.29
N ARG A 83 -12.45 7.59 -5.71
CA ARG A 83 -13.63 6.73 -5.56
C ARG A 83 -13.64 6.02 -4.22
N THR A 84 -14.76 6.10 -3.50
CA THR A 84 -14.97 5.34 -2.26
C THR A 84 -15.24 3.87 -2.56
N LEU A 85 -14.67 2.99 -1.73
CA LEU A 85 -14.82 1.54 -1.74
C LEU A 85 -15.30 1.07 -0.35
N PRO A 86 -15.86 -0.13 -0.21
CA PRO A 86 -16.05 -0.72 1.11
C PRO A 86 -14.71 -0.80 1.87
N GLY A 87 -14.63 -0.11 3.00
CA GLY A 87 -13.41 -0.10 3.83
C GLY A 87 -12.28 0.78 3.31
N GLY A 88 -12.48 1.64 2.30
CA GLY A 88 -11.38 2.46 1.79
C GLY A 88 -11.73 3.34 0.60
N HIS A 89 -10.72 3.72 -0.17
CA HIS A 89 -10.90 4.52 -1.39
C HIS A 89 -9.70 4.43 -2.32
N THR A 90 -9.91 4.78 -3.58
CA THR A 90 -8.84 4.97 -4.57
C THR A 90 -8.34 6.41 -4.61
N PHE A 91 -7.12 6.59 -5.08
CA PHE A 91 -6.49 7.89 -5.31
C PHE A 91 -5.43 7.76 -6.42
N GLU A 92 -5.07 8.89 -7.03
CA GLU A 92 -4.00 8.94 -8.03
C GLU A 92 -2.74 9.58 -7.43
N VAL A 93 -1.58 9.04 -7.77
CA VAL A 93 -0.28 9.60 -7.39
C VAL A 93 0.67 9.57 -8.58
N GLY A 94 1.40 10.67 -8.76
CA GLY A 94 2.45 10.77 -9.76
C GLY A 94 3.76 10.24 -9.19
N ILE A 95 4.27 9.13 -9.71
CA ILE A 95 5.58 8.56 -9.33
C ILE A 95 6.49 8.69 -10.54
N ARG A 96 7.71 9.18 -10.32
CA ARG A 96 8.67 9.47 -11.39
C ARG A 96 9.50 8.23 -11.71
N ASP A 97 9.64 7.91 -12.98
CA ASP A 97 10.68 7.02 -13.48
C ASP A 97 11.85 7.83 -14.07
N SER A 98 12.89 7.15 -14.56
CA SER A 98 14.14 7.74 -15.10
C SER A 98 13.97 8.86 -16.15
N ALA A 99 12.78 9.07 -16.70
CA ALA A 99 12.53 10.12 -17.68
C ALA A 99 11.15 10.80 -17.58
N HIS A 100 10.17 10.18 -16.92
CA HIS A 100 8.77 10.58 -17.00
C HIS A 100 8.05 10.49 -15.65
N LEU A 101 7.17 11.46 -15.40
CA LEU A 101 6.17 11.33 -14.35
C LEU A 101 5.06 10.40 -14.85
N ARG A 102 4.81 9.30 -14.14
CA ARG A 102 3.70 8.38 -14.41
C ARG A 102 2.65 8.48 -13.32
N TRP A 103 1.39 8.52 -13.75
CA TRP A 103 0.26 8.48 -12.83
C TRP A 103 -0.12 7.03 -12.57
N HIS A 104 -0.29 6.71 -11.29
CA HIS A 104 -0.71 5.41 -10.80
C HIS A 104 -1.99 5.55 -10.00
N GLU A 105 -2.98 4.71 -10.28
CA GLU A 105 -4.15 4.57 -9.43
C GLU A 105 -3.85 3.56 -8.31
N LEU A 106 -3.88 4.04 -7.08
CA LEU A 106 -3.69 3.23 -5.87
C LEU A 106 -5.00 3.20 -5.08
N ARG A 107 -5.08 2.27 -4.12
CA ARG A 107 -6.13 2.24 -3.11
C ARG A 107 -5.54 2.11 -1.72
N ILE A 108 -6.19 2.75 -0.75
CA ILE A 108 -5.98 2.52 0.67
C ILE A 108 -7.19 1.76 1.22
N LEU A 109 -6.94 0.66 1.94
CA LEU A 109 -7.95 -0.11 2.63
C LEU A 109 -7.69 -0.07 4.14
N PHE A 110 -8.71 0.30 4.91
CA PHE A 110 -8.74 0.28 6.36
C PHE A 110 -9.39 -1.01 6.84
N HIS A 111 -8.73 -1.71 7.75
CA HIS A 111 -9.17 -2.99 8.26
C HIS A 111 -8.64 -3.26 9.67
N GLY A 112 -9.16 -4.29 10.33
CA GLY A 112 -8.58 -4.80 11.57
C GLY A 112 -7.33 -5.64 11.29
N GLY A 113 -6.33 -5.54 12.15
CA GLY A 113 -5.20 -6.45 12.22
C GLY A 113 -5.56 -7.76 12.93
N ASP A 114 -4.56 -8.59 13.16
CA ASP A 114 -4.76 -9.95 13.68
C ASP A 114 -5.29 -9.95 15.13
N TYR A 115 -5.10 -8.85 15.87
CA TYR A 115 -5.61 -8.65 17.23
C TYR A 115 -6.69 -7.57 17.29
N GLY A 116 -7.25 -7.16 16.15
CA GLY A 116 -8.28 -6.13 16.06
C GLY A 116 -7.74 -4.70 16.13
N GLU A 117 -6.43 -4.51 16.11
CA GLU A 117 -5.79 -3.20 16.00
C GLU A 117 -6.13 -2.53 14.65
N PRO A 118 -6.26 -1.20 14.60
CA PRO A 118 -6.46 -0.49 13.34
C PRO A 118 -5.26 -0.65 12.39
N CYS A 119 -5.52 -1.14 11.19
CA CYS A 119 -4.55 -1.27 10.11
C CYS A 119 -5.03 -0.50 8.88
N ALA A 120 -4.06 -0.08 8.07
CA ALA A 120 -4.33 0.33 6.70
C ALA A 120 -3.28 -0.23 5.75
N THR A 121 -3.72 -0.56 4.54
CA THR A 121 -2.85 -1.15 3.51
C THR A 121 -2.98 -0.36 2.22
N ILE A 122 -1.84 0.09 1.68
CA ILE A 122 -1.73 0.67 0.34
C ILE A 122 -1.45 -0.42 -0.67
N MET A 123 -2.19 -0.42 -1.79
CA MET A 123 -2.00 -1.35 -2.90
C MET A 123 -2.37 -0.67 -4.22
N LEU A 124 -1.94 -1.24 -5.35
CA LEU A 124 -2.45 -0.85 -6.67
C LEU A 124 -3.96 -1.08 -6.71
N SER A 125 -4.69 -0.25 -7.44
CA SER A 125 -6.16 -0.37 -7.46
C SER A 125 -6.66 -1.67 -8.11
N GLU A 126 -5.87 -2.22 -9.03
CA GLU A 126 -6.14 -3.47 -9.76
C GLU A 126 -5.70 -4.74 -9.02
N GLU A 127 -5.01 -4.63 -7.88
CA GLU A 127 -4.67 -5.79 -7.05
C GLU A 127 -5.93 -6.35 -6.36
N ASP A 128 -6.10 -7.68 -6.38
CA ASP A 128 -7.20 -8.37 -5.67
C ASP A 128 -6.84 -8.57 -4.19
#